data_AF-A2FYL2-F1
#
_entry.id   AF-A2FYL2-F1
#
_cell.length_a   1.000
_cell.length_b   1.000
_cell.length_c   1.000
_cell.angle_alpha   90.00
_cell.angle_beta   90.00
_cell.angle_gamma   90.00
#
_symmetry.space_group_name_H-M   'P 1'
#
loop_
_entity.id
_entity.type
_entity.pdbx_description
1 polymer ?
#
loop_
_entity_poly.entity_id
_entity_poly.type
_entity_poly.pdbx_seq_one_letter_code
_entity_poly.pdbx_strand_id
1 'polypeptide(L)'
;MVPGGYGGGGSSGGHPYGSASGGGQTSVMFLNNSLYNRVIVSGGGGGADDINSYDSRGGSGGGIVTQGWWTEKIYVDDYVANSTFGFTFGTGEAASPQKSRNPNGVQKFCNLGDKFGGGGGWYGGFSSNYINGGCGGGSSWALTEDSIVYDGLIESRDEFYNNAVSQKYSFDKNSGFLFYNVVHVPGIWQGNGKLVITILPCINCNTHLILYRMQLGFLLFLTFAFS
;
A
#
# COMPACT_ATOMS: atom_id res chain seq x y z
N MET A 1 16.73 -3.74 12.59
CA MET A 1 15.65 -3.56 11.61
C MET A 1 14.42 -3.12 12.35
N VAL A 2 13.82 -2.00 11.97
CA VAL A 2 12.55 -1.54 12.54
C VAL A 2 11.44 -2.08 11.65
N PRO A 3 10.43 -2.77 12.20
CA PRO A 3 9.34 -3.31 11.41
C PRO A 3 8.64 -2.23 10.58
N GLY A 4 8.21 -2.61 9.39
CA GLY A 4 7.34 -1.77 8.57
C GLY A 4 6.05 -1.39 9.30
N GLY A 5 5.44 -0.30 8.86
CA GLY A 5 4.11 0.09 9.26
C GLY A 5 3.08 -1.01 8.94
N TYR A 6 1.96 -0.97 9.67
CA TYR A 6 0.91 -1.97 9.60
C TYR A 6 0.42 -2.24 8.15
N GLY A 7 -0.03 -3.47 7.90
CA GLY A 7 -0.73 -3.83 6.67
C GLY A 7 0.14 -4.24 5.48
N GLY A 8 1.44 -4.49 5.69
CA GLY A 8 2.34 -5.00 4.63
C GLY A 8 3.40 -3.99 4.15
N GLY A 9 3.69 -2.94 4.93
CA GLY A 9 4.83 -2.09 4.66
C GLY A 9 6.16 -2.82 4.87
N GLY A 10 7.16 -2.50 4.06
CA GLY A 10 8.50 -3.03 4.23
C GLY A 10 9.22 -2.41 5.43
N SER A 11 10.00 -3.23 6.12
CA SER A 11 10.82 -2.85 7.27
C SER A 11 12.01 -1.97 6.89
N SER A 12 12.51 -1.20 7.84
CA SER A 12 13.66 -0.31 7.65
C SER A 12 14.91 -0.77 8.39
N GLY A 13 16.05 -0.21 8.00
CA GLY A 13 17.32 -0.32 8.71
C GLY A 13 17.98 -1.69 8.54
N GLY A 14 18.85 -1.78 7.53
CA GLY A 14 19.84 -2.86 7.37
C GLY A 14 21.07 -2.71 8.26
N HIS A 15 21.07 -1.83 9.26
CA HIS A 15 22.25 -1.49 10.08
C HIS A 15 21.91 -1.11 11.53
N PRO A 16 22.78 -1.40 12.53
CA PRO A 16 22.49 -1.20 13.96
C PRO A 16 22.38 0.26 14.42
N TYR A 17 22.98 1.19 13.67
CA TYR A 17 23.08 2.60 14.06
C TYR A 17 22.24 3.55 13.20
N GLY A 18 21.34 3.01 12.37
CA GLY A 18 20.55 3.82 11.46
C GLY A 18 19.15 4.18 11.96
N SER A 19 18.66 5.37 11.61
CA SER A 19 17.34 5.90 11.97
C SER A 19 16.48 6.14 10.73
N ALA A 20 15.85 5.07 10.26
CA ALA A 20 15.02 5.03 9.05
C ALA A 20 13.60 4.56 9.38
N SER A 21 12.57 5.02 8.67
CA SER A 21 11.21 4.48 8.78
C SER A 21 10.90 3.43 7.72
N GLY A 22 10.06 2.45 8.07
CA GLY A 22 9.49 1.52 7.10
C GLY A 22 8.32 2.15 6.36
N GLY A 23 7.89 1.54 5.27
CA GLY A 23 6.65 1.92 4.59
C GLY A 23 5.42 1.45 5.35
N GLY A 24 4.22 1.73 4.86
CA GLY A 24 2.97 1.30 5.49
C GLY A 24 1.82 1.17 4.51
N GLN A 25 0.72 0.58 4.96
CA GLN A 25 -0.50 0.39 4.17
C GLN A 25 -1.75 0.58 5.03
N THR A 26 -2.82 1.07 4.40
CA THR A 26 -4.19 0.95 4.91
C THR A 26 -5.02 0.16 3.90
N SER A 27 -5.86 -0.76 4.39
CA SER A 27 -6.77 -1.52 3.54
C SER A 27 -8.08 -1.86 4.23
N VAL A 28 -9.14 -1.95 3.44
CA VAL A 28 -10.44 -2.50 3.83
C VAL A 28 -10.55 -3.92 3.30
N MET A 29 -10.97 -4.86 4.15
CA MET A 29 -11.09 -6.28 3.80
C MET A 29 -12.49 -6.77 4.13
N PHE A 30 -13.05 -7.63 3.26
CA PHE A 30 -14.35 -8.27 3.48
C PHE A 30 -14.19 -9.78 3.65
N LEU A 31 -15.12 -10.38 4.41
CA LEU A 31 -15.22 -11.82 4.72
C LEU A 31 -14.08 -12.39 5.58
N ASN A 32 -12.82 -12.08 5.26
CA ASN A 32 -11.65 -12.56 5.98
C ASN A 32 -10.56 -11.47 6.05
N ASN A 33 -9.80 -11.47 7.15
CA ASN A 33 -8.62 -10.62 7.30
C ASN A 33 -7.43 -11.24 6.57
N SER A 34 -7.45 -11.15 5.24
CA SER A 34 -6.43 -11.74 4.37
C SER A 34 -6.05 -10.80 3.23
N LEU A 35 -4.83 -10.99 2.71
CA LEU A 35 -4.30 -10.23 1.58
C LEU A 35 -5.21 -10.33 0.32
N TYR A 36 -5.80 -11.51 0.12
CA TYR A 36 -6.64 -11.87 -1.02
C TYR A 36 -8.11 -11.44 -0.84
N ASN A 37 -8.42 -10.74 0.24
CA ASN A 37 -9.75 -10.24 0.61
C ASN A 37 -9.80 -8.71 0.72
N ARG A 38 -8.76 -8.00 0.28
CA ARG A 38 -8.68 -6.52 0.34
C ARG A 38 -9.48 -5.88 -0.78
N VAL A 39 -10.53 -5.14 -0.45
CA VAL A 39 -11.42 -4.50 -1.42
C VAL A 39 -11.07 -3.03 -1.69
N ILE A 40 -10.33 -2.39 -0.78
CA ILE A 40 -9.68 -1.08 -0.95
C ILE A 40 -8.30 -1.19 -0.32
N VAL A 41 -7.28 -0.64 -0.98
CA VAL A 41 -5.92 -0.55 -0.45
C VAL A 41 -5.24 0.73 -0.89
N SER A 42 -4.38 1.26 -0.03
CA SER A 42 -3.44 2.33 -0.35
C SER A 42 -2.25 2.26 0.61
N GLY A 43 -1.04 2.58 0.16
CA GLY A 43 0.11 2.65 1.06
C GLY A 43 1.18 3.63 0.61
N GLY A 44 2.08 3.95 1.54
CA GLY A 44 3.13 4.95 1.36
C GLY A 44 4.49 4.39 1.77
N GLY A 45 5.54 4.87 1.10
CA GLY A 45 6.93 4.47 1.38
C GLY A 45 7.47 5.07 2.68
N GLY A 46 8.51 4.46 3.22
CA GLY A 46 9.30 5.01 4.33
C GLY A 46 10.28 6.08 3.86
N GLY A 47 10.86 6.80 4.82
CA GLY A 47 11.81 7.89 4.59
C GLY A 47 12.83 8.02 5.71
N ALA A 48 13.79 8.91 5.51
CA ALA A 48 14.95 9.10 6.39
C ALA A 48 14.90 10.40 7.18
N ASP A 49 15.80 10.48 8.17
CA ASP A 49 16.26 11.74 8.74
C ASP A 49 16.96 12.63 7.69
N ASP A 50 16.75 13.93 7.81
CA ASP A 50 17.43 14.96 7.01
C ASP A 50 18.65 15.46 7.81
N ILE A 51 19.86 15.25 7.27
CA ILE A 51 21.11 15.68 7.91
C ILE A 51 21.49 17.11 7.48
N ASN A 52 21.02 17.57 6.31
CA ASN A 52 21.38 18.86 5.74
C ASN A 52 20.19 19.40 4.91
N SER A 53 19.33 20.18 5.55
CA SER A 53 18.21 20.96 4.97
C SER A 53 17.82 20.63 3.52
N TYR A 54 16.72 19.90 3.36
CA TYR A 54 16.01 19.61 2.10
C TYR A 54 16.79 18.74 1.10
N ASP A 55 17.21 17.54 1.51
CA ASP A 55 17.79 16.54 0.61
C ASP A 55 16.79 15.49 0.07
N SER A 56 15.50 15.76 0.24
CA SER A 56 14.38 15.03 -0.40
C SER A 56 14.22 13.57 0.04
N ARG A 57 14.57 13.21 1.28
CA ARG A 57 14.48 11.83 1.81
C ARG A 57 13.09 11.36 2.25
N GLY A 58 12.04 12.02 1.77
CA GLY A 58 10.65 11.64 2.07
C GLY A 58 10.22 10.36 1.35
N GLY A 59 9.43 9.54 2.03
CA GLY A 59 8.78 8.38 1.41
C GLY A 59 7.68 8.80 0.44
N SER A 60 7.49 8.01 -0.62
CA SER A 60 6.56 8.37 -1.70
C SER A 60 5.12 8.02 -1.35
N GLY A 61 4.17 8.84 -1.79
CA GLY A 61 2.74 8.55 -1.68
C GLY A 61 2.31 7.37 -2.55
N GLY A 62 1.19 6.74 -2.18
CA GLY A 62 0.49 5.75 -3.01
C GLY A 62 -0.18 6.38 -4.24
N GLY A 63 -1.07 5.62 -4.87
CA GLY A 63 -1.80 6.00 -6.09
C GLY A 63 -2.03 4.79 -6.99
N ILE A 64 -2.96 4.88 -7.96
CA ILE A 64 -3.15 3.79 -8.96
C ILE A 64 -1.83 3.48 -9.65
N VAL A 65 -1.10 4.54 -9.98
CA VAL A 65 0.33 4.57 -10.30
C VAL A 65 0.95 5.41 -9.20
N THR A 66 1.92 4.85 -8.47
CA THR A 66 2.49 5.53 -7.30
C THR A 66 3.44 6.65 -7.66
N GLN A 67 3.85 7.43 -6.67
CA GLN A 67 4.95 8.35 -6.85
C GLN A 67 6.28 7.59 -6.74
N GLY A 68 7.23 7.95 -7.60
CA GLY A 68 8.65 7.68 -7.39
C GLY A 68 9.21 8.45 -6.19
N TRP A 69 10.45 8.16 -5.82
CA TRP A 69 11.13 8.79 -4.70
C TRP A 69 12.26 9.69 -5.17
N TRP A 70 12.85 10.44 -4.25
CA TRP A 70 14.06 11.21 -4.53
C TRP A 70 15.25 10.56 -3.85
N THR A 71 16.38 10.56 -4.54
CA THR A 71 17.67 10.11 -4.03
C THR A 71 18.69 11.17 -4.39
N GLU A 72 19.34 11.77 -3.37
CA GLU A 72 20.33 12.85 -3.58
C GLU A 72 19.83 13.99 -4.47
N LYS A 73 18.56 14.42 -4.28
CA LYS A 73 17.87 15.45 -5.08
C LYS A 73 17.60 15.06 -6.55
N ILE A 74 17.75 13.79 -6.91
CA ILE A 74 17.37 13.24 -8.22
C ILE A 74 16.09 12.43 -8.04
N TYR A 75 15.07 12.71 -8.85
CA TYR A 75 13.83 11.94 -8.86
C TYR A 75 14.01 10.60 -9.58
N VAL A 76 13.49 9.52 -9.00
CA VAL A 76 13.57 8.15 -9.51
C VAL A 76 12.15 7.58 -9.65
N ASP A 77 11.73 7.27 -10.88
CA ASP A 77 10.40 6.74 -11.21
C ASP A 77 10.42 5.42 -11.99
N ASP A 78 11.61 4.83 -12.21
CA ASP A 78 11.76 3.53 -12.89
C ASP A 78 11.09 2.34 -12.16
N TYR A 79 10.76 2.51 -10.88
CA TYR A 79 10.29 1.44 -9.97
C TYR A 79 8.92 1.75 -9.37
N VAL A 80 8.08 2.45 -10.10
CA VAL A 80 6.77 2.89 -9.62
C VAL A 80 5.76 1.74 -9.63
N ALA A 81 5.20 1.43 -8.45
CA ALA A 81 4.17 0.41 -8.31
C ALA A 81 2.85 0.86 -8.95
N ASN A 82 2.10 -0.09 -9.51
CA ASN A 82 0.78 0.14 -10.07
C ASN A 82 -0.12 -1.09 -9.91
N SER A 83 -1.22 -1.17 -10.66
CA SER A 83 -2.19 -2.26 -10.55
C SER A 83 -1.67 -3.63 -11.02
N THR A 84 -0.54 -3.68 -11.73
CA THR A 84 0.02 -4.90 -12.31
C THR A 84 1.52 -5.09 -12.07
N PHE A 85 2.19 -4.10 -11.48
CA PHE A 85 3.63 -4.08 -11.27
C PHE A 85 3.98 -3.51 -9.89
N GLY A 86 5.04 -4.04 -9.31
CA GLY A 86 5.63 -3.58 -8.06
C GLY A 86 6.48 -4.68 -7.44
N PHE A 87 6.83 -4.53 -6.16
CA PHE A 87 7.70 -5.48 -5.46
C PHE A 87 7.05 -6.86 -5.33
N THR A 88 5.87 -6.95 -4.75
CA THR A 88 5.05 -8.16 -4.79
C THR A 88 3.61 -7.79 -4.50
N PHE A 89 2.68 -8.70 -4.75
CA PHE A 89 1.29 -8.48 -4.38
C PHE A 89 1.21 -8.28 -2.87
N GLY A 90 0.66 -7.14 -2.44
CA GLY A 90 0.36 -6.88 -1.04
C GLY A 90 1.44 -6.28 -0.18
N THR A 91 2.69 -6.63 -0.41
CA THR A 91 3.78 -6.34 0.53
C THR A 91 4.79 -5.41 -0.13
N GLY A 92 5.26 -4.40 0.61
CA GLY A 92 6.36 -3.53 0.24
C GLY A 92 7.73 -4.16 0.54
N GLU A 93 8.75 -3.73 -0.18
CA GLU A 93 10.11 -4.27 0.00
C GLU A 93 10.75 -3.75 1.29
N ALA A 94 11.35 -4.65 2.08
CA ALA A 94 12.19 -4.25 3.21
C ALA A 94 13.53 -3.68 2.75
N ALA A 95 14.06 -2.73 3.50
CA ALA A 95 15.42 -2.23 3.34
C ALA A 95 16.45 -3.37 3.43
N SER A 96 17.19 -3.61 2.35
CA SER A 96 18.21 -4.66 2.30
C SER A 96 19.62 -4.07 2.43
N PRO A 97 20.54 -4.73 3.17
CA PRO A 97 21.96 -4.37 3.11
C PRO A 97 22.57 -4.61 1.72
N GLN A 98 21.91 -5.41 0.89
CA GLN A 98 22.29 -5.75 -0.48
C GLN A 98 21.29 -5.17 -1.48
N LYS A 99 21.43 -5.54 -2.75
CA LYS A 99 20.43 -5.28 -3.79
C LYS A 99 19.08 -5.96 -3.49
N SER A 100 18.04 -5.50 -4.18
CA SER A 100 16.73 -6.15 -4.22
C SER A 100 16.86 -7.61 -4.66
N ARG A 101 16.14 -8.50 -3.97
CA ARG A 101 15.97 -9.90 -4.38
C ARG A 101 14.92 -10.07 -5.48
N ASN A 102 14.01 -9.11 -5.62
CA ASN A 102 13.14 -9.05 -6.78
C ASN A 102 13.98 -8.60 -7.99
N PRO A 103 13.99 -9.34 -9.12
CA PRO A 103 14.73 -8.99 -10.33
C PRO A 103 14.32 -7.64 -10.95
N ASN A 104 13.07 -7.22 -10.72
CA ASN A 104 12.54 -5.93 -11.18
C ASN A 104 12.81 -4.79 -10.19
N GLY A 105 13.34 -5.09 -9.00
CA GLY A 105 13.64 -4.09 -7.98
C GLY A 105 15.02 -3.49 -8.13
N VAL A 106 15.36 -2.58 -7.22
CA VAL A 106 16.59 -1.79 -7.30
C VAL A 106 17.83 -2.67 -7.15
N GLN A 107 18.60 -2.79 -8.24
CA GLN A 107 19.80 -3.62 -8.30
C GLN A 107 21.08 -2.90 -7.84
N LYS A 108 21.08 -1.56 -7.85
CA LYS A 108 22.17 -0.73 -7.34
C LYS A 108 21.93 -0.42 -5.86
N PHE A 109 22.87 -0.78 -5.00
CA PHE A 109 22.73 -0.61 -3.55
C PHE A 109 23.95 0.11 -2.97
N CYS A 110 23.76 0.77 -1.82
CA CYS A 110 24.88 1.25 -1.01
C CYS A 110 25.19 0.24 0.11
N ASN A 111 26.44 0.16 0.59
CA ASN A 111 26.80 -0.69 1.73
C ASN A 111 26.59 0.00 3.10
N LEU A 112 25.91 1.15 3.11
CA LEU A 112 25.70 1.97 4.31
C LEU A 112 24.31 1.74 4.91
N GLY A 113 24.08 2.33 6.09
CA GLY A 113 23.09 1.81 7.04
C GLY A 113 21.67 2.38 7.03
N ASP A 114 21.48 3.68 6.78
CA ASP A 114 20.15 4.31 6.83
C ASP A 114 19.37 3.99 5.57
N LYS A 115 18.60 2.90 5.57
CA LYS A 115 17.79 2.48 4.44
C LYS A 115 16.35 2.25 4.88
N PHE A 116 15.42 2.48 3.97
CA PHE A 116 13.98 2.60 4.26
C PHE A 116 13.22 1.50 3.52
N GLY A 117 12.03 1.16 4.01
CA GLY A 117 11.18 0.17 3.36
C GLY A 117 10.19 0.80 2.40
N GLY A 118 9.81 0.06 1.36
CA GLY A 118 8.73 0.42 0.44
C GLY A 118 7.35 0.30 1.10
N GLY A 119 6.37 1.02 0.54
CA GLY A 119 4.98 0.97 1.02
C GLY A 119 4.29 -0.34 0.63
N GLY A 120 3.38 -0.82 1.47
CA GLY A 120 2.45 -1.88 1.05
C GLY A 120 1.42 -1.32 0.07
N GLY A 121 0.71 -2.19 -0.65
CA GLY A 121 -0.25 -1.75 -1.67
C GLY A 121 -1.00 -2.93 -2.28
N TRP A 122 -1.71 -2.67 -3.37
CA TRP A 122 -2.15 -3.76 -4.26
C TRP A 122 -0.92 -4.51 -4.76
N TYR A 123 0.03 -3.77 -5.33
CA TYR A 123 1.43 -4.16 -5.37
C TYR A 123 2.24 -3.21 -4.48
N GLY A 124 3.14 -3.76 -3.67
CA GLY A 124 4.00 -2.93 -2.83
C GLY A 124 5.06 -2.18 -3.62
N GLY A 125 5.55 -1.10 -3.02
CA GLY A 125 6.65 -0.29 -3.52
C GLY A 125 8.01 -0.92 -3.25
N PHE A 126 9.00 -0.52 -4.04
CA PHE A 126 10.38 -0.94 -3.87
C PHE A 126 11.13 -0.07 -2.86
N SER A 127 12.12 -0.68 -2.22
CA SER A 127 13.11 0.02 -1.41
C SER A 127 14.18 0.60 -2.35
N SER A 128 14.60 1.84 -2.11
CA SER A 128 15.71 2.43 -2.86
C SER A 128 17.04 1.75 -2.56
N ASN A 129 17.14 1.04 -1.42
CA ASN A 129 18.37 0.42 -0.92
C ASN A 129 19.56 1.39 -0.92
N TYR A 130 19.29 2.68 -0.74
CA TYR A 130 20.26 3.78 -0.77
C TYR A 130 20.15 4.63 0.49
N ILE A 131 21.30 5.16 0.95
CA ILE A 131 21.38 5.81 2.27
C ILE A 131 20.73 7.20 2.32
N ASN A 132 20.79 7.91 1.20
CA ASN A 132 20.33 9.29 1.07
C ASN A 132 19.18 9.37 0.06
N GLY A 133 18.08 8.69 0.34
CA GLY A 133 16.89 8.73 -0.51
C GLY A 133 15.61 8.30 0.18
N GLY A 134 14.48 8.48 -0.50
CA GLY A 134 13.19 7.92 -0.08
C GLY A 134 13.00 6.47 -0.54
N CYS A 135 11.77 5.97 -0.46
CA CYS A 135 11.34 4.69 -1.03
C CYS A 135 10.01 4.81 -1.76
N GLY A 136 9.73 3.86 -2.65
CA GLY A 136 8.51 3.82 -3.43
C GLY A 136 7.27 3.57 -2.57
N GLY A 137 6.18 4.25 -2.89
CA GLY A 137 4.86 3.95 -2.35
C GLY A 137 4.31 2.66 -2.96
N GLY A 138 3.40 1.99 -2.25
CA GLY A 138 2.65 0.86 -2.81
C GLY A 138 1.36 1.32 -3.46
N SER A 139 0.93 0.61 -4.51
CA SER A 139 -0.17 1.04 -5.36
C SER A 139 -1.49 1.01 -4.61
N SER A 140 -2.29 2.05 -4.85
CA SER A 140 -3.66 2.10 -4.41
C SER A 140 -4.54 1.33 -5.39
N TRP A 141 -5.58 0.72 -4.86
CA TRP A 141 -6.54 -0.05 -5.65
C TRP A 141 -7.87 -0.13 -4.92
N ALA A 142 -8.96 -0.22 -5.66
CA ALA A 142 -10.28 -0.48 -5.14
C ALA A 142 -11.03 -1.39 -6.12
N LEU A 143 -11.93 -2.23 -5.60
CA LEU A 143 -12.77 -3.09 -6.43
C LEU A 143 -13.86 -2.24 -7.12
N THR A 144 -13.60 -1.85 -8.36
CA THR A 144 -14.48 -1.04 -9.21
C THR A 144 -14.77 -1.78 -10.53
N GLU A 145 -15.70 -1.27 -11.34
CA GLU A 145 -15.96 -1.81 -12.69
C GLU A 145 -14.72 -1.82 -13.59
N ASP A 146 -13.84 -0.82 -13.42
CA ASP A 146 -12.61 -0.66 -14.20
C ASP A 146 -11.39 -1.34 -13.57
N SER A 147 -11.54 -1.92 -12.38
CA SER A 147 -10.42 -2.56 -11.68
C SER A 147 -9.85 -3.74 -12.48
N ILE A 148 -8.53 -3.85 -12.46
CA ILE A 148 -7.83 -5.03 -12.95
C ILE A 148 -7.91 -6.09 -11.87
N VAL A 149 -8.66 -7.16 -12.16
CA VAL A 149 -8.77 -8.36 -11.32
C VAL A 149 -8.22 -9.52 -12.14
N TYR A 150 -7.27 -10.26 -11.58
CA TYR A 150 -6.64 -11.37 -12.28
C TYR A 150 -7.51 -12.63 -12.22
N ASP A 151 -7.77 -13.20 -13.40
CA ASP A 151 -8.32 -14.54 -13.52
C ASP A 151 -7.20 -15.57 -13.29
N GLY A 152 -6.99 -15.96 -12.04
CA GLY A 152 -5.97 -16.96 -11.72
C GLY A 152 -5.40 -16.85 -10.33
N LEU A 153 -4.26 -17.52 -10.13
CA LEU A 153 -3.47 -17.40 -8.92
C LEU A 153 -2.63 -16.14 -8.98
N ILE A 154 -2.67 -15.34 -7.91
CA ILE A 154 -1.77 -14.21 -7.71
C ILE A 154 -0.71 -14.64 -6.71
N GLU A 155 0.56 -14.47 -7.07
CA GLU A 155 1.68 -14.74 -6.17
C GLU A 155 1.94 -13.52 -5.27
N SER A 156 2.02 -13.77 -3.96
CA SER A 156 2.52 -12.84 -2.94
C SER A 156 3.78 -13.40 -2.28
N ARG A 157 4.70 -12.53 -1.92
CA ARG A 157 5.91 -12.86 -1.15
C ARG A 157 5.99 -12.01 0.12
N ASP A 158 6.88 -12.41 1.02
CA ASP A 158 7.23 -11.57 2.16
C ASP A 158 8.07 -10.35 1.74
N GLU A 159 8.30 -9.44 2.69
CA GLU A 159 9.05 -8.19 2.49
C GLU A 159 10.52 -8.41 2.08
N PHE A 160 11.05 -9.64 2.24
CA PHE A 160 12.40 -10.04 1.83
C PHE A 160 12.37 -10.90 0.55
N TYR A 161 11.26 -10.91 -0.16
CA TYR A 161 11.02 -11.65 -1.41
C TYR A 161 11.12 -13.19 -1.28
N ASN A 162 10.94 -13.72 -0.07
CA ASN A 162 10.88 -15.15 0.20
C ASN A 162 9.43 -15.60 0.40
N ASN A 163 9.26 -16.89 0.72
CA ASN A 163 7.97 -17.46 1.15
C ASN A 163 6.83 -17.18 0.17
N ALA A 164 7.04 -17.54 -1.11
CA ALA A 164 6.03 -17.37 -2.14
C ALA A 164 4.75 -18.16 -1.80
N VAL A 165 3.62 -17.47 -1.82
CA VAL A 165 2.28 -18.03 -1.66
C VAL A 165 1.47 -17.60 -2.87
N SER A 166 0.70 -18.51 -3.44
CA SER A 166 -0.17 -18.24 -4.59
C SER A 166 -1.60 -18.63 -4.26
N GLN A 167 -2.52 -17.68 -4.34
CA GLN A 167 -3.95 -17.92 -4.13
C GLN A 167 -4.79 -17.17 -5.16
N LYS A 168 -6.01 -17.64 -5.37
CA LYS A 168 -6.99 -16.87 -6.13
C LYS A 168 -7.42 -15.67 -5.31
N TYR A 169 -7.57 -14.53 -5.97
CA TYR A 169 -8.19 -13.38 -5.34
C TYR A 169 -9.68 -13.69 -5.08
N SER A 170 -10.21 -13.24 -3.94
CA SER A 170 -11.52 -13.71 -3.44
C SER A 170 -12.71 -13.05 -4.14
N PHE A 171 -12.47 -11.96 -4.86
CA PHE A 171 -13.52 -11.14 -5.45
C PHE A 171 -13.28 -10.92 -6.93
N ASP A 172 -14.37 -10.72 -7.65
CA ASP A 172 -14.42 -10.38 -9.06
C ASP A 172 -15.45 -9.26 -9.29
N LYS A 173 -15.67 -8.89 -10.54
CA LYS A 173 -16.64 -7.85 -10.90
C LYS A 173 -18.10 -8.28 -10.67
N ASN A 174 -18.34 -9.56 -10.40
CA ASN A 174 -19.66 -10.13 -10.16
C ASN A 174 -19.95 -10.38 -8.67
N SER A 175 -19.02 -10.00 -7.78
CA SER A 175 -19.09 -10.28 -6.33
C SER A 175 -20.19 -9.50 -5.59
N GLY A 176 -21.00 -8.70 -6.31
CA GLY A 176 -22.21 -8.07 -5.80
C GLY A 176 -22.00 -6.74 -5.07
N PHE A 177 -20.75 -6.29 -4.93
CA PHE A 177 -20.41 -4.98 -4.39
C PHE A 177 -19.22 -4.40 -5.18
N LEU A 178 -19.43 -3.23 -5.77
CA LEU A 178 -18.40 -2.45 -6.44
C LEU A 178 -18.41 -1.04 -5.85
N PHE A 179 -17.23 -0.42 -5.78
CA PHE A 179 -17.12 0.98 -5.41
C PHE A 179 -17.29 1.86 -6.66
N TYR A 180 -17.97 2.98 -6.49
CA TYR A 180 -18.21 3.97 -7.54
C TYR A 180 -17.64 5.32 -7.11
N ASN A 181 -17.25 6.15 -8.09
CA ASN A 181 -16.66 7.47 -7.86
C ASN A 181 -15.41 7.43 -6.95
N VAL A 182 -14.57 6.41 -7.11
CA VAL A 182 -13.33 6.27 -6.34
C VAL A 182 -12.31 7.27 -6.88
N VAL A 183 -11.77 8.10 -5.97
CA VAL A 183 -10.68 9.03 -6.28
C VAL A 183 -9.44 8.59 -5.50
N HIS A 184 -8.38 8.27 -6.23
CA HIS A 184 -7.08 7.95 -5.65
C HIS A 184 -6.25 9.24 -5.56
N VAL A 185 -5.84 9.60 -4.35
CA VAL A 185 -5.01 10.78 -4.12
C VAL A 185 -3.69 10.33 -3.53
N PRO A 186 -2.54 10.61 -4.16
CA PRO A 186 -1.25 10.36 -3.54
C PRO A 186 -1.13 11.17 -2.25
N GLY A 187 -0.50 10.58 -1.23
CA GLY A 187 -0.30 11.25 0.06
C GLY A 187 0.33 12.63 -0.11
N ILE A 188 -0.18 13.60 0.65
CA ILE A 188 0.39 14.94 0.72
C ILE A 188 1.72 14.82 1.49
N TRP A 189 2.81 15.41 0.96
CA TRP A 189 4.15 15.37 1.57
C TRP A 189 4.19 15.89 3.02
N GLN A 190 3.14 16.59 3.46
CA GLN A 190 2.89 16.98 4.84
C GLN A 190 1.45 16.59 5.19
N GLY A 191 1.26 15.48 5.90
CA GLY A 191 -0.05 15.09 6.42
C GLY A 191 -0.17 13.62 6.80
N ASN A 192 -1.09 13.33 7.71
CA ASN A 192 -1.53 11.97 8.01
C ASN A 192 -2.38 11.47 6.83
N GLY A 193 -2.00 10.34 6.22
CA GLY A 193 -2.80 9.71 5.16
C GLY A 193 -4.25 9.53 5.60
N LYS A 194 -5.21 9.92 4.76
CA LYS A 194 -6.65 9.91 5.08
C LYS A 194 -7.41 9.08 4.05
N LEU A 195 -8.15 8.07 4.50
CA LEU A 195 -9.17 7.39 3.71
C LEU A 195 -10.52 8.09 3.96
N VAL A 196 -11.16 8.58 2.90
CA VAL A 196 -12.50 9.16 2.96
C VAL A 196 -13.46 8.26 2.21
N ILE A 197 -14.41 7.66 2.94
CA ILE A 197 -15.48 6.85 2.37
C ILE A 197 -16.77 7.65 2.51
N THR A 198 -17.41 7.96 1.38
CA THR A 198 -18.71 8.62 1.35
C THR A 198 -19.76 7.64 0.86
N ILE A 199 -20.74 7.33 1.70
CA ILE A 199 -21.89 6.50 1.32
C ILE A 199 -22.94 7.44 0.72
N LEU A 200 -23.23 7.28 -0.56
CA LEU A 200 -24.36 7.99 -1.18
C LEU A 200 -25.64 7.24 -0.82
N PRO A 201 -26.64 7.90 -0.20
CA PRO A 201 -27.93 7.26 0.01
C PRO A 201 -28.52 6.90 -1.35
N CYS A 202 -28.94 5.64 -1.50
CA CYS A 202 -29.71 5.19 -2.65
C CYS A 202 -30.90 6.14 -2.86
N ILE A 203 -31.22 6.46 -4.12
CA ILE A 203 -32.41 7.22 -4.49
C ILE A 203 -33.61 6.55 -3.81
N ASN A 204 -34.29 7.32 -2.97
CA ASN A 204 -35.47 6.89 -2.23
C ASN A 204 -36.52 6.28 -3.16
N CYS A 205 -36.57 4.96 -3.29
CA CYS A 205 -37.81 4.29 -3.63
C CYS A 205 -38.67 4.31 -2.37
N ASN A 206 -39.69 5.19 -2.35
CA ASN A 206 -40.67 5.35 -1.29
C ASN A 206 -41.46 4.05 -1.05
N THR A 207 -40.86 3.08 -0.37
CA THR A 207 -41.59 2.03 0.31
C THR A 207 -41.16 2.04 1.78
N HIS A 208 -42.08 2.42 2.66
CA HIS A 208 -41.87 2.67 4.09
C HIS A 208 -41.24 1.49 4.87
N LEU A 209 -41.17 0.28 4.29
CA LEU A 209 -40.58 -0.90 4.92
C LEU A 209 -39.04 -0.96 4.87
N ILE A 210 -38.37 -0.24 3.97
CA ILE A 210 -36.91 -0.40 3.75
C ILE A 210 -36.08 0.50 4.67
N LEU A 211 -36.60 1.69 5.03
CA LEU A 211 -35.91 2.68 5.87
C LEU A 211 -35.54 2.13 7.26
N TYR A 212 -36.41 1.31 7.85
CA TYR A 212 -36.14 0.68 9.14
C TYR A 212 -35.05 -0.40 9.07
N ARG A 213 -34.87 -1.09 7.94
CA ARG A 213 -33.86 -2.16 7.80
C ARG A 213 -32.44 -1.63 7.65
N MET A 214 -32.24 -0.53 6.92
CA MET A 214 -30.89 0.02 6.71
C MET A 214 -30.34 0.73 7.95
N GLN A 215 -31.20 1.44 8.70
CA GLN A 215 -30.79 2.05 9.96
C GLN A 215 -30.45 1.01 11.04
N LEU A 216 -31.19 -0.11 11.11
CA LEU A 216 -30.85 -1.20 12.03
C LEU A 216 -29.55 -1.92 11.67
N GLY A 217 -29.32 -2.18 10.38
CA GLY A 217 -28.09 -2.86 9.92
C GLY A 217 -26.82 -2.05 10.23
N PHE A 218 -26.89 -0.73 10.13
CA PHE A 218 -25.78 0.17 10.45
C PHE A 218 -25.50 0.27 11.95
N LEU A 219 -26.55 0.35 12.78
CA LEU A 219 -26.42 0.31 14.25
C LEU A 219 -25.80 -1.01 14.72
N LEU A 220 -26.22 -2.14 14.13
CA LEU A 220 -25.64 -3.46 14.40
C LEU A 220 -24.16 -3.52 14.00
N PHE A 221 -23.80 -3.01 12.82
CA PHE A 221 -22.40 -3.01 12.35
C PHE A 221 -21.49 -2.18 13.25
N LEU A 222 -21.97 -1.02 13.75
CA LEU A 222 -21.23 -0.21 14.72
C LEU A 222 -21.12 -0.89 16.09
N THR A 223 -22.18 -1.56 16.58
CA THR A 223 -22.10 -2.25 17.87
C THR A 223 -21.16 -3.46 17.86
N PHE A 224 -21.00 -4.15 16.73
CA PHE A 224 -20.06 -5.28 16.59
C PHE A 224 -18.62 -4.84 16.29
N ALA A 225 -18.40 -3.64 15.74
CA ALA A 225 -17.06 -3.11 15.47
C ALA A 225 -16.37 -2.49 16.69
N PHE A 226 -17.10 -2.26 17.79
CA PHE A 226 -16.62 -1.62 19.02
C PHE A 226 -16.80 -2.48 20.29
N SER A 227 -17.03 -3.79 20.15
CA SER A 227 -17.10 -4.77 21.26
C SER A 227 -15.93 -5.74 21.23
#